data_AF-A0A1V5QC70-F1
#
_entry.id   AF-A0A1V5QC70-F1
#
_cell.length_a   1.000
_cell.length_b   1.000
_cell.length_c   1.000
_cell.angle_alpha   90.00
_cell.angle_beta   90.00
_cell.angle_gamma   90.00
#
_symmetry.space_group_name_H-M   'P 1'
#
loop_
_entity.id
_entity.type
_entity.pdbx_description
1 polymer ?
#
loop_
_entity_poly.entity_id
_entity_poly.type
_entity_poly.pdbx_seq_one_letter_code
_entity_poly.pdbx_strand_id
1 'polypeptide(L)'
;MMRRLIVDNILYWMREFKVDGFRFDLAELIDMDTMMAIRDAAVAVNTNVLLISEPWSFRGENKHQLKGTGWSAWNNDFRYAAKDFAMGRHNRDWLMKKIAGSVDTWAADPLQPVNYVESHDDMALADEFCTRPDRDGRNLQPNDVAANRLAATVLFTSLGIPMIHEGQEFLRSKRGIHNSYNRGDEVNAVRWTDRDRPIAAEALDYYRELIQLRRSPEGAAFRVSARPPSSYYRWILPRDPQALGYVVNTPRIHEGAGFIVLLNANGAETTFSVNLPPGRWRLIGDGERINRAGLPDSEVMPGGQETSVRIPGLRAFIFMDGF
;
A
#
# COMPACT_ATOMS: atom_id res chain seq x y z
N MET A 1 20.94 28.93 -15.09
CA MET A 1 19.98 28.83 -16.21
C MET A 1 19.12 27.57 -16.15
N MET A 2 19.69 26.36 -15.98
CA MET A 2 18.88 25.12 -15.95
C MET A 2 17.81 25.09 -14.85
N ARG A 3 18.16 25.44 -13.60
CA ARG A 3 17.17 25.53 -12.49
C ARG A 3 15.97 26.40 -12.84
N ARG A 4 16.22 27.57 -13.45
CA ARG A 4 15.16 28.49 -13.90
C ARG A 4 14.28 27.83 -14.95
N LEU A 5 14.85 27.16 -15.94
CA LEU A 5 14.08 26.43 -16.96
C LEU A 5 13.13 25.40 -16.33
N ILE A 6 13.62 24.61 -15.35
CA ILE A 6 12.80 23.60 -14.66
C ILE A 6 11.65 24.27 -13.90
N VAL A 7 11.94 25.29 -13.09
CA VAL A 7 10.92 26.01 -12.30
C VAL A 7 9.89 26.68 -13.21
N ASP A 8 10.33 27.37 -14.26
CA ASP A 8 9.45 28.03 -15.22
C ASP A 8 8.53 27.00 -15.92
N ASN A 9 9.05 25.80 -16.23
CA ASN A 9 8.25 24.71 -16.82
C ASN A 9 7.19 24.16 -15.84
N ILE A 10 7.55 23.95 -14.58
CA ILE A 10 6.60 23.53 -13.53
C ILE A 10 5.48 24.56 -13.38
N LEU A 11 5.83 25.84 -13.29
CA LEU A 11 4.85 26.93 -13.19
C LEU A 11 3.96 27.01 -14.43
N TYR A 12 4.50 26.79 -15.62
CA TYR A 12 3.72 26.75 -16.85
C TYR A 12 2.68 25.63 -16.81
N TRP A 13 3.07 24.39 -16.48
CA TRP A 13 2.12 23.27 -16.37
C TRP A 13 1.03 23.52 -15.33
N MET A 14 1.39 24.06 -14.17
CA MET A 14 0.40 24.38 -13.13
C MET A 14 -0.54 25.52 -13.54
N ARG A 15 -0.04 26.55 -14.21
CA ARG A 15 -0.85 27.74 -14.54
C ARG A 15 -1.68 27.54 -15.80
N GLU A 16 -1.15 26.86 -16.81
CA GLU A 16 -1.83 26.66 -18.09
C GLU A 16 -2.74 25.43 -18.03
N PHE A 17 -2.21 24.30 -17.59
CA PHE A 17 -2.92 23.00 -17.60
C PHE A 17 -3.57 22.65 -16.26
N LYS A 18 -3.36 23.46 -15.21
CA LYS A 18 -4.01 23.31 -13.90
C LYS A 18 -3.76 21.96 -13.23
N VAL A 19 -2.56 21.39 -13.43
CA VAL A 19 -2.18 20.13 -12.78
C VAL A 19 -1.99 20.31 -11.26
N ASP A 20 -2.37 19.28 -10.49
CA ASP A 20 -2.33 19.30 -9.02
C ASP A 20 -1.01 18.82 -8.41
N GLY A 21 -0.08 18.32 -9.23
CA GLY A 21 1.16 17.73 -8.74
C GLY A 21 2.02 17.12 -9.82
N PHE A 22 3.18 16.61 -9.42
CA PHE A 22 4.20 16.08 -10.29
C PHE A 22 4.91 14.88 -9.67
N ARG A 23 5.18 13.85 -10.48
CA ARG A 23 6.15 12.79 -10.20
C ARG A 23 7.41 13.09 -10.99
N PHE A 24 8.53 13.25 -10.28
CA PHE A 24 9.83 13.49 -10.86
C PHE A 24 10.56 12.17 -11.08
N ASP A 25 10.82 11.87 -12.35
CA ASP A 25 11.64 10.74 -12.80
C ASP A 25 13.08 10.92 -12.31
N LEU A 26 13.66 9.87 -11.73
CA LEU A 26 15.04 9.87 -11.21
C LEU A 26 15.40 11.18 -10.47
N ALA A 27 14.51 11.65 -9.60
CA ALA A 27 14.59 12.95 -8.97
C ALA A 27 15.87 13.17 -8.15
N GLU A 28 16.54 12.09 -7.72
CA GLU A 28 17.89 12.17 -7.15
C GLU A 28 18.87 12.90 -8.06
N LEU A 29 18.72 12.84 -9.39
CA LEU A 29 19.59 13.52 -10.35
C LEU A 29 19.55 15.06 -10.22
N ILE A 30 18.46 15.60 -9.66
CA ILE A 30 18.23 17.03 -9.47
C ILE A 30 18.82 17.46 -8.11
N ASP A 31 19.64 18.51 -8.10
CA ASP A 31 20.22 19.03 -6.87
C ASP A 31 19.15 19.54 -5.88
N MET A 32 19.42 19.43 -4.58
CA MET A 32 18.46 19.79 -3.53
C MET A 32 18.04 21.26 -3.59
N ASP A 33 18.92 22.19 -3.95
CA ASP A 33 18.54 23.62 -4.09
C ASP A 33 17.49 23.80 -5.20
N THR A 34 17.63 23.07 -6.32
CA THR A 34 16.63 23.06 -7.40
C THR A 34 15.33 22.41 -6.95
N MET A 35 15.37 21.26 -6.25
CA MET A 35 14.18 20.61 -5.69
C MET A 35 13.41 21.52 -4.73
N MET A 36 14.12 22.29 -3.90
CA MET A 36 13.50 23.23 -2.96
C MET A 36 12.91 24.44 -3.69
N ALA A 37 13.59 24.97 -4.71
CA ALA A 37 13.05 26.04 -5.54
C ALA A 37 11.78 25.61 -6.31
N ILE A 38 11.73 24.36 -6.80
CA ILE A 38 10.54 23.78 -7.41
C ILE A 38 9.39 23.75 -6.40
N ARG A 39 9.64 23.22 -5.20
CA ARG A 39 8.62 23.15 -4.14
C ARG A 39 8.06 24.52 -3.82
N ASP A 40 8.92 25.50 -3.56
CA ASP A 40 8.48 26.84 -3.15
C ASP A 40 7.65 27.51 -4.23
N ALA A 41 8.08 27.38 -5.49
CA ALA A 41 7.34 27.90 -6.63
C ALA A 41 5.98 27.21 -6.81
N ALA A 42 5.92 25.88 -6.66
CA ALA A 42 4.70 25.10 -6.83
C ALA A 42 3.70 25.36 -5.70
N VAL A 43 4.16 25.39 -4.45
CA VAL A 43 3.33 25.67 -3.26
C VAL A 43 2.72 27.08 -3.32
N ALA A 44 3.44 28.05 -3.87
CA ALA A 44 2.92 29.41 -4.09
C ALA A 44 1.75 29.47 -5.09
N VAL A 45 1.58 28.44 -5.94
CA VAL A 45 0.44 28.32 -6.87
C VAL A 45 -0.67 27.45 -6.28
N ASN A 46 -0.32 26.32 -5.66
CA ASN A 46 -1.26 25.41 -5.01
C ASN A 46 -0.65 24.89 -3.71
N THR A 47 -1.21 25.27 -2.57
CA THR A 47 -0.72 24.85 -1.25
C THR A 47 -0.86 23.35 -0.99
N ASN A 48 -1.68 22.66 -1.78
CA ASN A 48 -1.90 21.22 -1.71
C ASN A 48 -1.14 20.45 -2.81
N VAL A 49 -0.18 21.08 -3.50
CA VAL A 49 0.56 20.45 -4.60
C VAL A 49 1.27 19.17 -4.11
N LEU A 50 1.11 18.09 -4.87
CA LEU A 50 1.80 16.83 -4.58
C LEU A 50 3.11 16.75 -5.37
N LEU A 51 4.23 16.61 -4.68
CA LEU A 51 5.55 16.50 -5.30
C LEU A 51 6.16 15.16 -4.91
N ILE A 52 6.24 14.24 -5.87
CA ILE A 52 6.72 12.88 -5.66
C ILE A 52 8.09 12.71 -6.31
N SER A 53 9.07 12.36 -5.50
CA SER A 53 10.42 12.02 -5.93
C SER A 53 10.53 10.53 -6.21
N GLU A 54 11.17 10.14 -7.31
CA GLU A 54 11.96 8.91 -7.34
C GLU A 54 13.30 9.18 -6.68
N PRO A 55 13.50 8.78 -5.42
CA PRO A 55 14.63 9.21 -4.63
C PRO A 55 15.90 8.42 -4.95
N TRP A 56 16.07 7.93 -6.18
CA TRP A 56 17.18 7.09 -6.59
C TRP A 56 17.66 7.44 -8.00
N SER A 57 18.91 7.09 -8.27
CA SER A 57 19.49 7.02 -9.61
C SER A 57 20.71 6.10 -9.60
N PHE A 58 21.47 6.07 -10.69
CA PHE A 58 22.78 5.40 -10.73
C PHE A 58 23.81 6.00 -9.75
N ARG A 59 23.59 7.21 -9.22
CA ARG A 59 24.49 7.88 -8.26
C ARG A 59 24.25 7.46 -6.81
N GLY A 60 23.05 6.99 -6.48
CA GLY A 60 22.66 6.66 -5.11
C GLY A 60 21.20 6.98 -4.84
N GLU A 61 20.88 7.24 -3.56
CA GLU A 61 19.55 7.64 -3.11
C GLU A 61 19.57 8.92 -2.27
N ASN A 62 18.47 9.70 -2.31
CA ASN A 62 18.32 10.94 -1.54
C ASN A 62 17.14 10.92 -0.55
N LYS A 63 16.52 9.77 -0.26
CA LYS A 63 15.35 9.67 0.66
C LYS A 63 15.55 10.42 1.98
N HIS A 64 16.73 10.27 2.60
CA HIS A 64 17.05 10.92 3.86
C HIS A 64 17.17 12.45 3.74
N GLN A 65 17.62 12.97 2.59
CA GLN A 65 17.72 14.41 2.33
C GLN A 65 16.34 15.04 2.13
N LEU A 66 15.36 14.27 1.68
CA LEU A 66 13.98 14.72 1.50
C LEU A 66 13.21 14.80 2.82
N LYS A 67 13.72 14.24 3.93
CA LYS A 67 12.98 14.15 5.20
C LYS A 67 12.49 15.53 5.66
N GLY A 68 11.17 15.71 5.72
CA GLY A 68 10.54 16.94 6.21
C GLY A 68 10.63 18.14 5.26
N THR A 69 11.05 17.93 4.00
CA THR A 69 11.16 19.03 3.02
C THR A 69 9.83 19.38 2.34
N GLY A 70 8.77 18.60 2.56
CA GLY A 70 7.50 18.70 1.83
C GLY A 70 7.47 17.87 0.53
N TRP A 71 8.57 17.20 0.20
CA TRP A 71 8.61 16.22 -0.90
C TRP A 71 8.22 14.82 -0.40
N SER A 72 7.27 14.21 -1.08
CA SER A 72 7.00 12.77 -0.93
C SER A 72 8.00 11.97 -1.77
N ALA A 73 8.20 10.70 -1.43
CA ALA A 73 9.10 9.83 -2.18
C ALA A 73 8.55 8.42 -2.34
N TRP A 74 8.79 7.83 -3.50
CA TRP A 74 8.50 6.41 -3.75
C TRP A 74 9.21 5.51 -2.74
N ASN A 75 8.43 4.63 -2.10
CA ASN A 75 8.90 3.82 -1.00
C ASN A 75 9.28 2.40 -1.44
N ASN A 76 10.45 2.25 -2.07
CA ASN A 76 10.98 0.93 -2.47
C ASN A 76 11.09 -0.04 -1.28
N ASP A 77 11.41 0.47 -0.09
CA ASP A 77 11.48 -0.35 1.12
C ASP A 77 10.11 -1.00 1.43
N PHE A 78 9.01 -0.25 1.27
CA PHE A 78 7.65 -0.78 1.44
C PHE A 78 7.34 -1.79 0.34
N ARG A 79 7.63 -1.44 -0.92
CA ARG A 79 7.40 -2.30 -2.07
C ARG A 79 8.00 -3.69 -1.87
N TYR A 80 9.28 -3.76 -1.54
CA TYR A 80 9.95 -5.04 -1.34
C TYR A 80 9.44 -5.75 -0.08
N ALA A 81 9.28 -5.05 1.05
CA ALA A 81 8.79 -5.67 2.28
C ALA A 81 7.39 -6.30 2.11
N ALA A 82 6.47 -5.60 1.45
CA ALA A 82 5.10 -6.05 1.24
C ALA A 82 5.04 -7.23 0.28
N LYS A 83 5.80 -7.17 -0.83
CA LYS A 83 5.85 -8.26 -1.82
C LYS A 83 6.55 -9.49 -1.29
N ASP A 84 7.69 -9.32 -0.62
CA ASP A 84 8.42 -10.42 0.00
C ASP A 84 7.53 -11.12 1.04
N PHE A 85 6.87 -10.36 1.92
CA PHE A 85 5.92 -10.93 2.87
C PHE A 85 4.79 -11.68 2.17
N ALA A 86 4.12 -11.09 1.18
CA ALA A 86 3.01 -11.73 0.46
C ALA A 86 3.43 -13.00 -0.30
N MET A 87 4.69 -13.11 -0.72
CA MET A 87 5.27 -14.32 -1.31
C MET A 87 5.77 -15.33 -0.27
N GLY A 88 5.50 -15.12 1.02
CA GLY A 88 5.94 -15.99 2.11
C GLY A 88 7.44 -15.87 2.42
N ARG A 89 8.14 -14.86 1.90
CA ARG A 89 9.55 -14.60 2.21
C ARG A 89 9.66 -13.89 3.55
N HIS A 90 10.69 -14.22 4.33
CA HIS A 90 10.88 -13.68 5.68
C HIS A 90 11.27 -12.20 5.65
N ASN A 91 10.34 -11.30 6.01
CA ASN A 91 10.68 -9.89 6.25
C ASN A 91 9.66 -9.12 7.12
N ARG A 92 8.95 -9.82 8.03
CA ARG A 92 7.84 -9.20 8.77
C ARG A 92 8.29 -8.01 9.65
N ASP A 93 9.47 -8.09 10.25
CA ASP A 93 10.00 -7.02 11.12
C ASP A 93 10.28 -5.72 10.34
N TRP A 94 10.77 -5.85 9.11
CA TRP A 94 10.92 -4.69 8.23
C TRP A 94 9.57 -4.18 7.77
N LEU A 95 8.66 -5.08 7.38
CA LEU A 95 7.31 -4.72 6.96
C LEU A 95 6.56 -3.94 8.05
N MET A 96 6.71 -4.31 9.33
CA MET A 96 6.12 -3.56 10.46
C MET A 96 6.49 -2.07 10.44
N LYS A 97 7.77 -1.75 10.19
CA LYS A 97 8.25 -0.36 10.10
C LYS A 97 7.64 0.37 8.89
N LYS A 98 7.35 -0.36 7.82
CA LYS A 98 6.74 0.18 6.59
C LYS A 98 5.24 0.40 6.75
N ILE A 99 4.54 -0.54 7.39
CA ILE A 99 3.12 -0.40 7.79
C ILE A 99 2.93 0.82 8.69
N ALA A 100 3.86 1.06 9.62
CA ALA A 100 3.85 2.23 10.52
C ALA A 100 4.25 3.56 9.84
N GLY A 101 4.24 3.64 8.51
CA GLY A 101 4.47 4.90 7.77
C GLY A 101 5.94 5.26 7.59
N SER A 102 6.87 4.32 7.76
CA SER A 102 8.32 4.55 7.53
C SER A 102 8.95 5.68 8.36
N VAL A 103 8.26 6.15 9.41
CA VAL A 103 8.68 7.27 10.28
C VAL A 103 9.89 6.93 11.15
N ASP A 104 10.09 5.63 11.42
CA ASP A 104 11.26 5.11 12.15
C ASP A 104 12.45 4.83 11.22
N THR A 105 12.30 5.02 9.91
CA THR A 105 13.38 4.76 8.95
C THR A 105 13.85 6.03 8.26
N TRP A 106 12.98 6.70 7.50
CA TRP A 106 13.41 7.83 6.66
C TRP A 106 12.37 8.94 6.58
N ALA A 107 11.08 8.63 6.67
CA ALA A 107 10.02 9.63 6.57
C ALA A 107 9.98 10.54 7.81
N ALA A 108 9.64 11.81 7.61
CA ALA A 108 9.34 12.72 8.73
C ALA A 108 7.98 12.39 9.36
N ASP A 109 7.00 12.10 8.52
CA ASP A 109 5.62 11.80 8.87
C ASP A 109 5.02 10.80 7.87
N PRO A 110 3.83 10.23 8.16
CA PRO A 110 3.24 9.20 7.30
C PRO A 110 2.67 9.71 5.97
N LEU A 111 2.69 11.01 5.66
CA LEU A 111 2.31 11.54 4.35
C LEU A 111 3.50 11.70 3.40
N GLN A 112 4.71 11.43 3.86
CA GLN A 112 5.90 11.46 3.02
C GLN A 112 6.11 10.20 2.14
N PRO A 113 5.89 8.96 2.62
CA PRO A 113 6.11 7.77 1.80
C PRO A 113 4.95 7.49 0.85
N VAL A 114 5.27 7.38 -0.45
CA VAL A 114 4.38 6.81 -1.46
C VAL A 114 4.57 5.30 -1.47
N ASN A 115 3.67 4.59 -0.80
CA ASN A 115 3.66 3.13 -0.70
C ASN A 115 3.02 2.54 -1.95
N TYR A 116 3.66 1.52 -2.52
CA TYR A 116 3.21 0.87 -3.74
C TYR A 116 3.78 -0.53 -3.83
N VAL A 117 3.19 -1.37 -4.69
CA VAL A 117 3.67 -2.72 -4.97
C VAL A 117 3.86 -2.96 -6.47
N GLU A 118 3.29 -2.12 -7.33
CA GLU A 118 3.43 -2.16 -8.78
C GLU A 118 3.58 -0.75 -9.35
N SER A 119 4.33 -0.64 -10.45
CA SER A 119 4.47 0.55 -11.28
C SER A 119 4.56 0.16 -12.76
N HIS A 120 4.76 1.15 -13.61
CA HIS A 120 5.06 0.91 -15.03
C HIS A 120 6.41 0.21 -15.22
N ASP A 121 7.39 0.48 -14.34
CA ASP A 121 8.63 -0.29 -14.25
C ASP A 121 8.40 -1.70 -13.72
N ASP A 122 9.32 -2.60 -14.08
CA ASP A 122 9.35 -4.00 -13.69
C ASP A 122 8.11 -4.80 -14.15
N MET A 123 8.01 -6.04 -13.69
CA MET A 123 6.85 -6.90 -13.94
C MET A 123 5.58 -6.31 -13.30
N ALA A 124 4.42 -6.62 -13.90
CA ALA A 124 3.15 -6.44 -13.20
C ALA A 124 3.10 -7.34 -11.95
N LEU A 125 2.35 -6.95 -10.92
CA LEU A 125 2.25 -7.69 -9.67
C LEU A 125 1.68 -9.08 -9.89
N ALA A 126 0.70 -9.20 -10.80
CA ALA A 126 0.16 -10.48 -11.23
C ALA A 126 1.24 -11.40 -11.81
N ASP A 127 2.12 -10.86 -12.67
CA ASP A 127 3.20 -11.63 -13.28
C ASP A 127 4.23 -12.08 -12.24
N GLU A 128 4.56 -11.20 -11.29
CA GLU A 128 5.53 -11.52 -10.25
C GLU A 128 5.04 -12.56 -9.25
N PHE A 129 3.74 -12.52 -8.92
CA PHE A 129 3.11 -13.53 -8.06
C PHE A 129 2.73 -14.80 -8.80
N CYS A 130 2.70 -14.79 -10.14
CA CYS A 130 2.46 -15.99 -10.93
C CYS A 130 3.53 -17.04 -10.64
N THR A 131 3.10 -18.19 -10.12
CA THR A 131 4.00 -19.29 -9.73
C THR A 131 4.50 -20.11 -10.93
N ARG A 132 3.93 -19.90 -12.11
CA ARG A 132 4.36 -20.57 -13.34
C ARG A 132 5.74 -20.08 -13.80
N PRO A 133 6.54 -20.94 -14.48
CA PRO A 133 7.86 -20.55 -14.97
C PRO A 133 7.86 -19.37 -15.96
N ASP A 134 6.79 -19.23 -16.75
CA ASP A 134 6.64 -18.15 -17.74
C ASP A 134 6.26 -16.79 -17.12
N ARG A 135 5.89 -16.78 -15.83
CA ARG A 135 5.44 -15.59 -15.09
C ARG A 135 4.29 -14.85 -15.78
N ASP A 136 3.51 -15.54 -16.61
CA ASP A 136 2.40 -14.93 -17.33
C ASP A 136 1.15 -14.87 -16.43
N GLY A 137 0.88 -13.70 -15.87
CA GLY A 137 -0.26 -13.40 -15.00
C GLY A 137 -1.64 -13.54 -15.67
N ARG A 138 -1.70 -13.93 -16.95
CA ARG A 138 -2.96 -14.35 -17.58
C ARG A 138 -3.42 -15.73 -17.09
N ASN A 139 -2.50 -16.55 -16.57
CA ASN A 139 -2.73 -17.94 -16.17
C ASN A 139 -2.52 -18.18 -14.66
N LEU A 140 -3.03 -17.27 -13.83
CA LEU A 140 -2.87 -17.33 -12.38
C LEU A 140 -3.59 -18.52 -11.75
N GLN A 141 -2.95 -19.09 -10.73
CA GLN A 141 -3.58 -20.01 -9.81
C GLN A 141 -4.30 -19.26 -8.68
N PRO A 142 -5.28 -19.87 -7.98
CA PRO A 142 -5.98 -19.23 -6.87
C PRO A 142 -5.04 -18.64 -5.79
N ASN A 143 -3.93 -19.32 -5.51
CA ASN A 143 -2.93 -18.84 -4.54
C ASN A 143 -2.16 -17.60 -5.03
N ASP A 144 -1.95 -17.45 -6.34
CA ASP A 144 -1.30 -16.25 -6.90
C ASP A 144 -2.22 -15.02 -6.72
N VAL A 145 -3.53 -15.21 -6.94
CA VAL A 145 -4.56 -14.17 -6.71
C VAL A 145 -4.71 -13.85 -5.22
N ALA A 146 -4.63 -14.87 -4.37
CA ALA A 146 -4.64 -14.72 -2.92
C ALA A 146 -3.49 -13.84 -2.42
N ALA A 147 -2.26 -14.09 -2.90
CA ALA A 147 -1.10 -13.27 -2.59
C ALA A 147 -1.28 -11.81 -3.06
N ASN A 148 -1.91 -11.60 -4.23
CA ASN A 148 -2.25 -10.26 -4.73
C ASN A 148 -3.18 -9.52 -3.76
N ARG A 149 -4.28 -10.16 -3.31
CA ARG A 149 -5.21 -9.58 -2.32
C ARG A 149 -4.53 -9.34 -0.96
N LEU A 150 -3.63 -10.21 -0.55
CA LEU A 150 -2.83 -10.03 0.67
C LEU A 150 -1.94 -8.78 0.58
N ALA A 151 -1.22 -8.60 -0.53
CA ALA A 151 -0.41 -7.40 -0.78
C ALA A 151 -1.27 -6.13 -0.85
N ALA A 152 -2.46 -6.20 -1.47
CA ALA A 152 -3.43 -5.11 -1.48
C ALA A 152 -3.87 -4.73 -0.07
N THR A 153 -4.17 -5.73 0.77
CA THR A 153 -4.55 -5.50 2.17
C THR A 153 -3.45 -4.75 2.89
N VAL A 154 -2.21 -5.23 2.80
CA VAL A 154 -1.03 -4.58 3.37
C VAL A 154 -0.94 -3.12 2.91
N LEU A 155 -1.07 -2.86 1.60
CA LEU A 155 -1.03 -1.50 1.04
C LEU A 155 -2.10 -0.58 1.65
N PHE A 156 -3.36 -0.99 1.66
CA PHE A 156 -4.47 -0.13 2.04
C PHE A 156 -4.69 -0.01 3.55
N THR A 157 -4.09 -0.90 4.35
CA THR A 157 -4.13 -0.87 5.83
C THR A 157 -2.84 -0.34 6.48
N SER A 158 -1.87 0.12 5.67
CA SER A 158 -0.66 0.80 6.13
C SER A 158 -0.83 2.32 6.22
N LEU A 159 -0.04 2.99 7.06
CA LEU A 159 0.13 4.45 6.95
C LEU A 159 1.04 4.77 5.76
N GLY A 160 0.78 5.88 5.09
CA GLY A 160 1.40 6.23 3.82
C GLY A 160 0.41 6.76 2.80
N ILE A 161 0.93 7.25 1.69
CA ILE A 161 0.15 7.53 0.48
C ILE A 161 0.11 6.24 -0.34
N PRO A 162 -1.01 5.51 -0.46
CA PRO A 162 -1.09 4.36 -1.31
C PRO A 162 -1.12 4.79 -2.78
N MET A 163 -0.32 4.14 -3.61
CA MET A 163 -0.37 4.23 -5.06
C MET A 163 -0.61 2.84 -5.64
N ILE A 164 -1.46 2.78 -6.67
CA ILE A 164 -1.69 1.60 -7.50
C ILE A 164 -1.34 1.90 -8.95
N HIS A 165 -0.81 0.90 -9.64
CA HIS A 165 -0.63 0.96 -11.08
C HIS A 165 -1.92 0.56 -11.80
N GLU A 166 -2.20 1.17 -12.96
CA GLU A 166 -3.43 0.90 -13.71
C GLU A 166 -3.54 -0.60 -14.07
N GLY A 167 -4.64 -1.22 -13.63
CA GLY A 167 -4.94 -2.62 -13.84
C GLY A 167 -4.33 -3.60 -12.84
N GLN A 168 -3.56 -3.13 -11.86
CA GLN A 168 -3.12 -3.97 -10.72
C GLN A 168 -4.34 -4.60 -10.01
N GLU A 169 -5.42 -3.84 -9.87
CA GLU A 169 -6.65 -4.20 -9.19
C GLU A 169 -7.46 -5.31 -9.89
N PHE A 170 -7.21 -5.54 -11.17
CA PHE A 170 -7.85 -6.60 -11.96
C PHE A 170 -6.84 -7.56 -12.60
N LEU A 171 -5.67 -7.69 -11.97
CA LEU A 171 -4.66 -8.69 -12.31
C LEU A 171 -4.11 -8.51 -13.74
N ARG A 172 -3.85 -7.25 -14.14
CA ARG A 172 -3.17 -6.93 -15.40
C ARG A 172 -1.84 -7.67 -15.48
N SER A 173 -1.57 -8.22 -16.66
CA SER A 173 -0.32 -8.93 -16.97
C SER A 173 0.45 -8.18 -18.06
N LYS A 174 1.77 -8.10 -17.91
CA LYS A 174 2.74 -7.75 -18.96
C LYS A 174 3.35 -9.02 -19.57
N ARG A 175 2.71 -10.19 -19.40
CA ARG A 175 3.15 -11.50 -19.91
C ARG A 175 4.53 -11.92 -19.40
N GLY A 176 4.84 -11.61 -18.14
CA GLY A 176 6.14 -11.90 -17.52
C GLY A 176 7.28 -10.98 -17.98
N ILE A 177 6.98 -9.92 -18.74
CA ILE A 177 7.99 -8.99 -19.24
C ILE A 177 8.35 -7.99 -18.14
N HIS A 178 9.64 -7.97 -17.79
CA HIS A 178 10.17 -7.10 -16.75
C HIS A 178 10.40 -5.65 -17.19
N ASN A 179 10.61 -5.39 -18.48
CA ASN A 179 10.76 -4.01 -18.95
C ASN A 179 10.04 -3.85 -20.29
N SER A 180 8.94 -3.09 -20.26
CA SER A 180 8.00 -3.00 -21.38
C SER A 180 8.00 -1.66 -22.11
N TYR A 181 8.98 -0.77 -21.86
CA TYR A 181 9.00 0.60 -22.39
C TYR A 181 8.79 0.70 -23.92
N ASN A 182 9.24 -0.30 -24.69
CA ASN A 182 9.14 -0.34 -26.16
C ASN A 182 8.37 -1.57 -26.69
N ARG A 183 7.54 -2.22 -25.88
CA ARG A 183 6.93 -3.53 -26.21
C ARG A 183 5.55 -3.45 -26.85
N GLY A 184 5.08 -2.25 -27.21
CA GLY A 184 3.85 -2.01 -27.95
C GLY A 184 2.57 -2.46 -27.23
N ASP A 185 1.44 -2.35 -27.92
CA ASP A 185 0.10 -2.57 -27.36
C ASP A 185 -0.19 -4.04 -27.03
N GLU A 186 0.52 -4.98 -27.66
CA GLU A 186 0.38 -6.39 -27.32
C GLU A 186 0.72 -6.68 -25.85
N VAL A 187 1.65 -5.91 -25.30
CA VAL A 187 2.13 -6.02 -23.92
C VAL A 187 1.55 -4.92 -23.03
N ASN A 188 1.54 -3.67 -23.51
CA ASN A 188 1.24 -2.52 -22.66
C ASN A 188 -0.23 -2.12 -22.63
N ALA A 189 -1.06 -2.48 -23.61
CA ALA A 189 -2.44 -2.01 -23.61
C ALA A 189 -3.21 -2.56 -22.40
N VAL A 190 -4.02 -1.70 -21.76
CA VAL A 190 -5.03 -2.14 -20.80
C VAL A 190 -6.12 -2.89 -21.56
N ARG A 191 -6.20 -4.20 -21.33
CA ARG A 191 -7.22 -5.05 -21.93
C ARG A 191 -8.44 -5.07 -21.02
N TRP A 192 -9.44 -4.25 -21.33
CA TRP A 192 -10.66 -4.17 -20.53
C TRP A 192 -11.39 -5.50 -20.36
N THR A 193 -11.27 -6.43 -21.31
CA THR A 193 -11.81 -7.78 -21.20
C THR A 193 -11.12 -8.63 -20.12
N ASP A 194 -9.87 -8.33 -19.75
CA ASP A 194 -9.14 -9.07 -18.72
C ASP A 194 -9.77 -8.84 -17.34
N ARG A 195 -10.38 -7.67 -17.13
CA ARG A 195 -11.11 -7.28 -15.92
C ARG A 195 -12.38 -8.10 -15.73
N ASP A 196 -13.00 -8.53 -16.81
CA ASP A 196 -14.29 -9.22 -16.78
C ASP A 196 -14.14 -10.73 -16.54
N ARG A 197 -12.90 -11.25 -16.46
CA ARG A 197 -12.63 -12.62 -16.00
C ARG A 197 -13.10 -12.76 -14.54
N PRO A 198 -13.77 -13.87 -14.13
CA PRO A 198 -14.31 -14.01 -12.78
C PRO A 198 -13.29 -13.71 -11.65
N ILE A 199 -12.09 -14.29 -11.71
CA ILE A 199 -11.03 -14.06 -10.72
C ILE A 199 -10.56 -12.59 -10.65
N ALA A 200 -10.60 -11.88 -11.77
CA ALA A 200 -10.20 -10.49 -11.88
C ALA A 200 -11.31 -9.55 -11.39
N ALA A 201 -12.56 -9.88 -11.67
CA ALA A 201 -13.72 -9.15 -11.17
C ALA A 201 -13.81 -9.22 -9.63
N GLU A 202 -13.54 -10.40 -9.05
CA GLU A 202 -13.45 -10.55 -7.59
C GLU A 202 -12.27 -9.76 -6.99
N ALA A 203 -11.10 -9.78 -7.63
CA ALA A 203 -9.96 -8.96 -7.20
C ALA A 203 -10.30 -7.47 -7.25
N LEU A 204 -10.95 -7.02 -8.33
CA LEU A 204 -11.39 -5.64 -8.49
C LEU A 204 -12.38 -5.22 -7.40
N ASP A 205 -13.34 -6.08 -7.06
CA ASP A 205 -14.28 -5.84 -5.96
C ASP A 205 -13.55 -5.70 -4.63
N TYR A 206 -12.60 -6.60 -4.36
CA TYR A 206 -11.78 -6.56 -3.14
C TYR A 206 -10.96 -5.26 -3.02
N TYR A 207 -10.28 -4.83 -4.09
CA TYR A 207 -9.55 -3.57 -4.13
C TYR A 207 -10.47 -2.37 -3.93
N ARG A 208 -11.63 -2.36 -4.59
CA ARG A 208 -12.63 -1.31 -4.46
C ARG A 208 -13.09 -1.19 -3.00
N GLU A 209 -13.41 -2.29 -2.33
CA GLU A 209 -13.84 -2.24 -0.94
C GLU A 209 -12.71 -1.86 0.03
N LEU A 210 -11.45 -2.25 -0.21
CA LEU A 210 -10.30 -1.74 0.54
C LEU A 210 -10.15 -0.22 0.40
N ILE A 211 -10.29 0.31 -0.81
CA ILE A 211 -10.24 1.75 -1.09
C ILE A 211 -11.40 2.45 -0.38
N GLN A 212 -12.62 1.92 -0.46
CA GLN A 212 -13.78 2.48 0.22
C GLN A 212 -13.63 2.47 1.74
N LEU A 213 -13.08 1.39 2.31
CA LEU A 213 -12.73 1.32 3.73
C LEU A 213 -11.74 2.42 4.10
N ARG A 214 -10.60 2.52 3.40
CA ARG A 214 -9.59 3.54 3.72
C ARG A 214 -10.13 4.97 3.62
N ARG A 215 -11.04 5.23 2.67
CA ARG A 215 -11.66 6.55 2.45
C ARG A 215 -12.77 6.87 3.45
N SER A 216 -13.33 5.88 4.13
CA SER A 216 -14.46 6.09 5.04
C SER A 216 -14.05 6.87 6.30
N PRO A 217 -15.03 7.38 7.08
CA PRO A 217 -14.76 7.94 8.40
C PRO A 217 -14.06 6.93 9.32
N GLU A 218 -14.46 5.66 9.30
CA GLU A 218 -13.84 4.60 10.09
C GLU A 218 -12.38 4.37 9.66
N GLY A 219 -12.10 4.32 8.36
CA GLY A 219 -10.75 4.14 7.83
C GLY A 219 -9.83 5.34 7.95
N ALA A 220 -10.27 6.47 8.52
CA ALA A 220 -9.40 7.59 8.87
C ALA A 220 -8.21 7.16 9.76
N ALA A 221 -8.35 6.05 10.49
CA ALA A 221 -7.29 5.41 11.25
C ALA A 221 -6.06 5.01 10.41
N PHE A 222 -6.21 4.83 9.09
CA PHE A 222 -5.08 4.51 8.21
C PHE A 222 -4.49 5.74 7.51
N ARG A 223 -5.02 6.94 7.75
CA ARG A 223 -4.68 8.20 7.05
C ARG A 223 -4.17 9.28 8.00
N VAL A 224 -3.33 8.91 8.95
CA VAL A 224 -2.75 9.82 9.95
C VAL A 224 -1.71 10.74 9.30
N SER A 225 -1.79 12.05 9.58
CA SER A 225 -0.88 13.06 9.03
C SER A 225 0.37 13.31 9.87
N ALA A 226 0.31 13.03 11.17
CA ALA A 226 1.43 13.22 12.10
C ALA A 226 2.07 11.87 12.45
N ARG A 227 3.32 11.91 12.94
CA ARG A 227 3.96 10.72 13.50
C ARG A 227 3.09 10.14 14.63
N PRO A 228 2.59 8.91 14.50
CA PRO A 228 1.77 8.31 15.55
C PRO A 228 2.65 7.98 16.78
N PRO A 229 2.10 8.04 18.01
CA PRO A 229 2.81 7.56 19.18
C PRO A 229 3.01 6.04 19.13
N SER A 230 3.94 5.51 19.92
CA SER A 230 4.24 4.07 19.96
C SER A 230 3.04 3.19 20.33
N SER A 231 2.06 3.75 21.06
CA SER A 231 0.81 3.07 21.43
C SER A 231 -0.20 2.96 20.28
N TYR A 232 0.04 3.61 19.13
CA TYR A 232 -0.88 3.60 18.01
C TYR A 232 -1.03 2.21 17.37
N TYR A 233 0.08 1.44 17.38
CA TYR A 233 0.13 0.06 16.93
C TYR A 233 0.46 -0.87 18.10
N ARG A 234 -0.27 -1.99 18.17
CA ARG A 234 0.13 -3.14 18.99
C ARG A 234 0.26 -4.35 18.09
N TRP A 235 1.49 -4.81 17.93
CA TRP A 235 1.81 -5.95 17.06
C TRP A 235 1.40 -7.29 17.68
N ILE A 236 0.93 -8.20 16.84
CA ILE A 236 0.57 -9.58 17.18
C ILE A 236 1.47 -10.47 16.34
N LEU A 237 2.37 -11.20 17.00
CA LEU A 237 3.44 -11.96 16.34
C LEU A 237 3.28 -13.45 16.67
N PRO A 238 2.54 -14.22 15.84
CA PRO A 238 2.53 -15.67 15.97
C PRO A 238 3.93 -16.27 15.81
N ARG A 239 4.07 -17.53 16.23
CA ARG A 239 5.32 -18.30 16.03
C ARG A 239 5.69 -18.44 14.56
N ASP A 240 4.69 -18.53 13.69
CA ASP A 240 4.88 -18.56 12.25
C ASP A 240 5.46 -17.20 11.75
N PRO A 241 6.68 -17.17 11.19
CA PRO A 241 7.29 -15.94 10.68
C PRO A 241 6.61 -15.40 9.41
N GLN A 242 5.77 -16.19 8.74
CA GLN A 242 4.93 -15.75 7.61
C GLN A 242 3.58 -15.16 8.07
N ALA A 243 3.36 -15.09 9.38
CA ALA A 243 2.20 -14.46 9.98
C ALA A 243 2.57 -13.13 10.65
N LEU A 244 1.73 -12.11 10.45
CA LEU A 244 1.85 -10.79 11.06
C LEU A 244 0.47 -10.25 11.36
N GLY A 245 0.21 -9.86 12.61
CA GLY A 245 -1.00 -9.17 12.99
C GLY A 245 -0.69 -7.84 13.66
N TYR A 246 -1.67 -6.95 13.68
CA TYR A 246 -1.58 -5.71 14.43
C TYR A 246 -2.96 -5.18 14.79
N VAL A 247 -3.01 -4.53 15.95
CA VAL A 247 -4.11 -3.67 16.36
C VAL A 247 -3.68 -2.24 16.10
N VAL A 248 -4.58 -1.43 15.54
CA VAL A 248 -4.31 -0.03 15.22
C VAL A 248 -5.43 0.87 15.74
N ASN A 249 -5.03 2.07 16.19
CA ASN A 249 -5.93 3.12 16.68
C ASN A 249 -6.82 2.67 17.85
N THR A 250 -6.25 1.93 18.81
CA THR A 250 -6.92 1.58 20.08
C THR A 250 -6.05 2.08 21.24
N PRO A 251 -6.50 3.05 22.06
CA PRO A 251 -7.90 3.39 22.39
C PRO A 251 -8.52 4.56 21.57
N ARG A 252 -8.33 4.62 20.25
CA ARG A 252 -8.85 5.67 19.34
C ARG A 252 -8.33 7.07 19.65
N ILE A 253 -7.00 7.22 19.60
CA ILE A 253 -6.32 8.51 19.81
C ILE A 253 -6.32 9.40 18.55
N HIS A 254 -6.75 8.87 17.41
CA HIS A 254 -6.94 9.55 16.14
C HIS A 254 -8.34 9.27 15.61
N GLU A 255 -8.85 10.14 14.72
CA GLU A 255 -10.09 9.89 13.99
C GLU A 255 -10.10 8.52 13.31
N GLY A 256 -11.28 7.90 13.30
CA GLY A 256 -11.52 6.57 12.76
C GLY A 256 -11.83 5.52 13.81
N ALA A 257 -12.06 4.30 13.35
CA ALA A 257 -12.32 3.14 14.19
C ALA A 257 -11.01 2.51 14.68
N GLY A 258 -11.13 1.59 15.64
CA GLY A 258 -10.06 0.62 15.94
C GLY A 258 -10.11 -0.54 14.95
N PHE A 259 -8.96 -1.02 14.51
CA PHE A 259 -8.87 -2.20 13.65
C PHE A 259 -7.93 -3.27 14.21
N ILE A 260 -8.22 -4.52 13.89
CA ILE A 260 -7.28 -5.64 14.03
C ILE A 260 -7.10 -6.22 12.64
N VAL A 261 -5.87 -6.24 12.14
CA VAL A 261 -5.53 -6.82 10.84
C VAL A 261 -4.61 -8.01 11.09
N LEU A 262 -4.98 -9.18 10.58
CA LEU A 262 -4.25 -10.44 10.74
C LEU A 262 -3.89 -10.97 9.36
N LEU A 263 -2.59 -11.05 9.06
CA LEU A 263 -2.04 -11.39 7.76
C LEU A 263 -1.38 -12.77 7.84
N ASN A 264 -1.84 -13.72 7.02
CA ASN A 264 -1.21 -15.03 6.87
C ASN A 264 -0.67 -15.19 5.45
N ALA A 265 0.65 -15.10 5.28
CA ALA A 265 1.32 -15.37 4.02
C ALA A 265 1.75 -16.83 3.84
N ASN A 266 1.52 -17.69 4.86
CA ASN A 266 1.73 -19.12 4.74
C ASN A 266 0.66 -19.72 3.82
N GLY A 267 1.01 -20.78 3.09
CA GLY A 267 0.04 -21.57 2.32
C GLY A 267 -0.90 -22.41 3.21
N ALA A 268 -0.53 -22.64 4.48
CA ALA A 268 -1.32 -23.35 5.47
C ALA A 268 -2.06 -22.39 6.43
N GLU A 269 -3.08 -22.92 7.11
CA GLU A 269 -3.76 -22.21 8.20
C GLU A 269 -2.80 -21.86 9.34
N THR A 270 -2.96 -20.66 9.91
CA THR A 270 -2.23 -20.22 11.10
C THR A 270 -3.19 -19.69 12.16
N THR A 271 -2.82 -19.81 13.44
CA THR A 271 -3.64 -19.33 14.57
C THR A 271 -3.01 -18.11 15.22
N PHE A 272 -3.81 -17.08 15.46
CA PHE A 272 -3.45 -15.88 16.19
C PHE A 272 -4.08 -15.89 17.59
N SER A 273 -3.28 -15.65 18.63
CA SER A 273 -3.80 -15.25 19.95
C SER A 273 -4.01 -13.74 19.95
N VAL A 274 -5.25 -13.31 20.09
CA VAL A 274 -5.64 -11.90 19.97
C VAL A 274 -6.26 -11.43 21.28
N ASN A 275 -5.57 -10.53 21.97
CA ASN A 275 -6.12 -9.81 23.11
C ASN A 275 -7.05 -8.69 22.59
N LEU A 276 -8.35 -8.93 22.48
CA LEU A 276 -9.29 -7.95 21.96
C LEU A 276 -9.31 -6.71 22.87
N PRO A 277 -8.99 -5.50 22.36
CA PRO A 277 -9.17 -4.27 23.15
C PRO A 277 -10.64 -4.10 23.56
N PRO A 278 -10.94 -3.34 24.64
CA PRO A 278 -12.32 -3.01 24.99
C PRO A 278 -13.06 -2.43 23.77
N GLY A 279 -14.28 -2.92 23.51
CA GLY A 279 -15.04 -2.58 22.31
C GLY A 279 -15.93 -3.72 21.84
N ARG A 280 -16.47 -3.58 20.63
CA ARG A 280 -17.33 -4.57 19.97
C ARG A 280 -16.81 -4.79 18.55
N TRP A 281 -16.20 -5.95 18.36
CA TRP A 281 -15.40 -6.28 17.18
C TRP A 281 -16.15 -7.18 16.24
N ARG A 282 -16.19 -6.85 14.95
CA ARG A 282 -16.78 -7.72 13.91
C ARG A 282 -15.81 -7.90 12.76
N LEU A 283 -15.80 -9.10 12.17
CA LEU A 283 -15.03 -9.37 10.96
C LEU A 283 -15.66 -8.62 9.79
N ILE A 284 -14.91 -7.71 9.19
CA ILE A 284 -15.33 -6.94 8.02
C ILE A 284 -14.64 -7.40 6.74
N GLY A 285 -13.56 -8.19 6.82
CA GLY A 285 -12.92 -8.77 5.64
C GLY A 285 -12.22 -10.08 5.94
N ASP A 286 -12.33 -11.05 5.03
CA ASP A 286 -11.85 -12.43 5.19
C ASP A 286 -10.73 -12.81 4.18
N GLY A 287 -10.26 -11.84 3.39
CA GLY A 287 -9.26 -12.04 2.34
C GLY A 287 -9.85 -12.34 0.95
N GLU A 288 -11.18 -12.45 0.87
CA GLU A 288 -11.92 -12.60 -0.39
C GLU A 288 -12.99 -11.52 -0.54
N ARG A 289 -13.64 -11.18 0.57
CA ARG A 289 -14.72 -10.20 0.66
C ARG A 289 -14.34 -9.12 1.66
N ILE A 290 -14.88 -7.93 1.46
CA ILE A 290 -14.90 -6.87 2.47
C ILE A 290 -16.30 -6.27 2.53
N ASN A 291 -16.82 -6.10 3.74
CA ASN A 291 -18.08 -5.41 4.00
C ASN A 291 -17.94 -4.59 5.29
N ARG A 292 -17.99 -3.27 5.16
CA ARG A 292 -17.87 -2.33 6.29
C ARG A 292 -19.01 -2.45 7.31
N ALA A 293 -20.16 -2.99 6.93
CA ALA A 293 -21.26 -3.32 7.84
C ALA A 293 -21.07 -4.68 8.56
N GLY A 294 -19.93 -5.34 8.36
CA GLY A 294 -19.64 -6.67 8.86
C GLY A 294 -20.04 -7.77 7.86
N LEU A 295 -19.24 -8.83 7.80
CA LEU A 295 -19.58 -9.99 6.99
C LEU A 295 -20.82 -10.69 7.56
N PRO A 296 -21.76 -11.13 6.70
CA PRO A 296 -23.03 -11.70 7.14
C PRO A 296 -22.85 -12.92 8.04
N ASP A 297 -21.81 -13.71 7.78
CA ASP A 297 -21.49 -14.95 8.48
C ASP A 297 -20.61 -14.73 9.72
N SER A 298 -20.44 -13.48 10.15
CA SER A 298 -19.59 -13.11 11.30
C SER A 298 -20.38 -12.57 12.47
N GLU A 299 -20.02 -13.05 13.67
CA GLU A 299 -20.57 -12.59 14.94
C GLU A 299 -19.81 -11.37 15.48
N VAL A 300 -20.48 -10.62 16.37
CA VAL A 300 -19.85 -9.53 17.12
C VAL A 300 -19.19 -10.11 18.36
N MET A 301 -17.88 -9.95 18.47
CA MET A 301 -17.08 -10.39 19.60
C MET A 301 -16.95 -9.26 20.64
N PRO A 302 -17.28 -9.50 21.92
CA PRO A 302 -16.99 -8.52 22.97
C PRO A 302 -15.48 -8.42 23.20
N GLY A 303 -15.00 -7.20 23.37
CA GLY A 303 -13.61 -6.91 23.72
C GLY A 303 -13.27 -7.21 25.19
N GLY A 304 -12.02 -6.93 25.57
CA GLY A 304 -11.54 -7.13 26.95
C GLY A 304 -11.22 -8.58 27.30
N GLN A 305 -11.11 -9.45 26.30
CA GLN A 305 -10.80 -10.88 26.45
C GLN A 305 -9.79 -11.33 25.39
N GLU A 306 -9.10 -12.43 25.68
CA GLU A 306 -8.26 -13.11 24.70
C GLU A 306 -9.11 -14.07 23.86
N THR A 307 -8.85 -14.13 22.56
CA THR A 307 -9.49 -15.08 21.65
C THR A 307 -8.47 -15.69 20.68
N SER A 308 -8.75 -16.91 20.22
CA SER A 308 -7.98 -17.56 19.17
C SER A 308 -8.67 -17.38 17.83
N VAL A 309 -7.97 -16.80 16.85
CA VAL A 309 -8.49 -16.62 15.48
C VAL A 309 -7.67 -17.48 14.51
N ARG A 310 -8.35 -18.38 13.80
CA ARG A 310 -7.74 -19.19 12.73
C ARG A 310 -7.88 -18.49 11.39
N ILE A 311 -6.76 -18.33 10.69
CA ILE A 311 -6.69 -17.63 9.41
C ILE A 311 -6.22 -18.63 8.35
N PRO A 312 -7.01 -18.86 7.29
CA PRO A 312 -6.59 -19.72 6.20
C PRO A 312 -5.29 -19.23 5.54
N GLY A 313 -4.63 -20.11 4.79
CA GLY A 313 -3.42 -19.75 4.06
C GLY A 313 -3.66 -18.64 3.04
N LEU A 314 -2.69 -17.73 2.89
CA LEU A 314 -2.73 -16.61 1.93
C LEU A 314 -3.99 -15.75 2.07
N ARG A 315 -4.41 -15.48 3.31
CA ARG A 315 -5.58 -14.65 3.63
C ARG A 315 -5.23 -13.57 4.63
N ALA A 316 -6.00 -12.50 4.59
CA ALA A 316 -5.95 -11.42 5.56
C ALA A 316 -7.33 -11.23 6.18
N PHE A 317 -7.43 -11.27 7.50
CA PHE A 317 -8.66 -10.91 8.21
C PHE A 317 -8.56 -9.49 8.72
N ILE A 318 -9.64 -8.73 8.56
CA ILE A 318 -9.78 -7.36 9.07
C ILE A 318 -10.99 -7.34 10.00
N PHE A 319 -10.76 -7.05 11.27
CA PHE A 319 -11.82 -6.75 12.24
C PHE A 319 -11.88 -5.26 12.49
N MET A 320 -13.09 -4.75 12.69
CA MET A 320 -13.34 -3.36 13.01
C MET A 320 -14.16 -3.27 14.30
N ASP A 321 -13.83 -2.29 15.13
CA ASP A 321 -14.54 -1.95 16.37
C ASP A 321 -15.70 -0.98 16.10
N GLY A 322 -16.72 -0.99 16.95
CA GLY A 322 -17.86 -0.05 16.91
C GLY A 322 -19.18 -0.67 16.45
N PHE A 323 -19.32 -1.99 16.49
CA PHE A 323 -20.58 -2.70 16.24
C PHE A 323 -21.48 -2.77 17.46
#